data_AF-A0A973GM54-F1
#
_entry.id   AF-A0A973GM54-F1
#
_cell.length_a   1.000
_cell.length_b   1.000
_cell.length_c   1.000
_cell.angle_alpha   90.00
_cell.angle_beta   90.00
_cell.angle_gamma   90.00
#
_symmetry.space_group_name_H-M   'P 1'
#
loop_
_entity.id
_entity.type
_entity.pdbx_description
1 polymer ?
#
loop_
_entity_poly.entity_id
_entity_poly.type
_entity_poly.pdbx_seq_one_letter_code
_entity_poly.pdbx_strand_id
1 'polypeptide(L)'
;MKKIVLLAIMLMLLPGMNGCTFLKVNIGEEVQPLTEKAIAGKGRDKVLVLDISGIIMGGETGSPLSDRKKPGLIARVREALDRARQDAQVKAVVLRVNSPGGGVTASD
;
A
#
# COMPACT_ATOMS: atom_id res chain seq x y z
N MET A 1 56.02 22.95 5.98
CA MET A 1 55.24 23.00 4.72
C MET A 1 54.82 21.62 4.21
N LYS A 2 55.74 20.64 4.03
CA LYS A 2 55.39 19.27 3.58
C LYS A 2 54.34 18.55 4.45
N LYS A 3 54.40 18.70 5.79
CA LYS A 3 53.42 18.08 6.72
C LYS A 3 52.02 18.68 6.62
N ILE A 4 51.91 19.97 6.30
CA ILE A 4 50.63 20.68 6.14
C ILE A 4 49.97 20.29 4.81
N VAL A 5 50.77 20.13 3.75
CA VAL A 5 50.30 19.63 2.44
C VAL A 5 49.82 18.17 2.54
N LEU A 6 50.54 17.32 3.27
CA LEU A 6 50.13 15.93 3.54
C LEU A 6 48.82 15.84 4.34
N LEU A 7 48.63 16.73 5.34
CA LEU A 7 47.40 16.77 6.13
C LEU A 7 46.19 17.25 5.31
N ALA A 8 46.39 18.23 4.43
CA ALA A 8 45.35 18.74 3.56
C ALA A 8 44.89 17.71 2.50
N ILE A 9 45.83 16.95 1.93
CA ILE A 9 45.52 15.87 0.98
C ILE A 9 44.76 14.74 1.67
N MET A 10 45.14 14.38 2.91
CA MET A 10 44.46 13.36 3.70
C MET A 10 43.04 13.79 4.11
N LEU A 11 42.83 15.08 4.41
CA LEU A 11 41.51 15.63 4.75
C LEU A 11 40.57 15.70 3.53
N MET A 12 41.12 15.88 2.33
CA MET A 12 40.36 15.95 1.08
C MET A 12 39.96 14.58 0.52
N LEU A 13 40.63 13.50 0.92
CA LEU A 13 40.29 12.11 0.55
C LEU A 13 39.24 11.44 1.45
N LEU A 14 38.94 12.01 2.62
CA LEU A 14 37.99 11.47 3.59
C LEU A 14 36.49 11.51 3.21
N PRO A 15 35.97 12.35 2.27
CA PRO A 15 34.54 12.34 1.95
C PRO A 15 34.07 11.16 1.08
N GLY A 16 34.97 10.33 0.56
CA GLY A 16 34.64 9.28 -0.42
C GLY A 16 33.98 8.00 0.13
N MET A 17 33.82 7.86 1.45
CA MET A 17 33.44 6.58 2.08
C MET A 17 31.99 6.47 2.56
N ASN A 18 31.15 7.50 2.36
CA ASN A 18 29.73 7.45 2.76
C ASN A 18 28.78 7.38 1.56
N GLY A 19 29.13 6.56 0.57
CA GLY A 19 28.33 6.33 -0.64
C GLY A 19 27.57 5.01 -0.62
N CYS A 20 26.86 4.65 0.45
CA CYS A 20 25.88 3.57 0.37
C CYS A 20 24.62 4.10 -0.32
N THR A 21 24.61 4.10 -1.65
CA THR A 21 23.36 4.30 -2.39
C THR A 21 22.58 2.99 -2.26
N PHE A 22 21.61 2.93 -1.35
CA PHE A 22 20.58 1.90 -1.38
C PHE A 22 19.69 2.19 -2.59
N LEU A 23 20.12 1.71 -3.76
CA LEU A 23 19.31 1.66 -4.97
C LEU A 23 18.21 0.62 -4.72
N LYS A 24 17.10 1.06 -4.11
CA LYS A 24 15.88 0.26 -3.99
C LYS A 24 15.21 0.20 -5.36
N VAL A 25 15.79 -0.58 -6.27
CA VAL A 25 15.18 -0.90 -7.56
C VAL A 25 14.06 -1.90 -7.26
N ASN A 26 12.81 -1.43 -7.20
CA ASN A 26 11.66 -2.30 -7.01
C ASN A 26 11.45 -3.11 -8.31
N ILE A 27 12.02 -4.32 -8.35
CA ILE A 27 11.94 -5.29 -9.48
C ILE A 27 10.58 -6.03 -9.51
N GLY A 28 9.63 -5.63 -8.66
CA GLY A 28 8.26 -6.15 -8.64
C GLY A 28 7.26 -5.05 -8.27
N GLU A 29 6.03 -5.19 -8.77
CA GLU A 29 4.92 -4.31 -8.40
C GLU A 29 4.56 -4.61 -6.93
N GLU A 30 5.14 -3.85 -6.00
CA GLU A 30 4.89 -3.97 -4.56
C GLU A 30 3.40 -3.74 -4.28
N VAL A 31 2.79 -4.59 -3.45
CA VAL A 31 1.40 -4.42 -3.04
C VAL A 31 1.30 -3.09 -2.30
N GLN A 32 0.73 -2.09 -2.97
CA GLN A 32 0.60 -0.75 -2.42
C GLN A 32 -0.48 -0.72 -1.33
N PRO A 33 -0.25 0.03 -0.24
CA PRO A 33 -1.22 0.17 0.83
C PRO A 33 -2.51 0.84 0.32
N LEU A 34 -3.64 0.52 0.97
CA LEU A 34 -4.90 1.17 0.65
C LEU A 34 -4.75 2.70 0.74
N THR A 35 -5.20 3.42 -0.28
CA THR A 35 -5.18 4.90 -0.31
C THR A 35 -6.59 5.43 -0.33
N GLU A 36 -6.87 6.40 0.53
CA GLU A 36 -8.18 7.05 0.58
C GLU A 36 -8.36 8.03 -0.58
N LYS A 37 -9.54 8.04 -1.20
CA LYS A 37 -9.90 8.97 -2.26
C LYS A 37 -11.26 9.59 -1.97
N ALA A 38 -11.31 10.92 -1.90
CA ALA A 38 -12.57 11.65 -1.80
C ALA A 38 -13.31 11.60 -3.15
N ILE A 39 -14.52 11.03 -3.15
CA ILE A 39 -15.38 10.95 -4.35
C ILE A 39 -16.35 12.13 -4.45
N ALA A 40 -16.82 12.64 -3.31
CA ALA A 40 -17.80 13.72 -3.21
C ALA A 40 -17.85 14.26 -1.76
N GLY A 41 -18.48 15.42 -1.60
CA GLY A 41 -18.71 16.04 -0.30
C GLY A 41 -17.54 16.89 0.21
N LYS A 42 -17.81 17.67 1.25
CA LYS A 42 -16.85 18.49 2.00
C LYS A 42 -17.23 18.42 3.47
N GLY A 43 -16.27 18.25 4.37
CA GLY A 43 -16.54 18.13 5.81
C GLY A 43 -15.39 17.44 6.54
N ARG A 44 -15.44 17.47 7.88
CA ARG A 44 -14.49 16.73 8.72
C ARG A 44 -14.87 15.26 8.87
N ASP A 45 -16.18 15.00 8.95
CA ASP A 45 -16.72 13.64 9.05
C ASP A 45 -16.83 13.02 7.66
N LYS A 46 -16.63 11.71 7.60
CA LYS A 46 -16.49 10.94 6.37
C LYS A 46 -17.45 9.74 6.37
N VAL A 47 -17.87 9.36 5.18
CA VAL A 47 -18.61 8.12 4.92
C VAL A 47 -17.76 7.28 3.98
N LEU A 48 -17.38 6.09 4.42
CA LEU A 48 -16.65 5.16 3.57
C LEU A 48 -17.62 4.53 2.57
N VAL A 49 -17.26 4.53 1.29
CA VAL A 49 -17.98 3.80 0.25
C VAL A 49 -17.10 2.67 -0.27
N LEU A 50 -17.56 1.43 -0.15
CA LEU A 50 -16.87 0.24 -0.62
C LEU A 50 -17.68 -0.47 -1.70
N ASP A 51 -17.00 -0.82 -2.78
CA ASP A 51 -17.57 -1.59 -3.89
C ASP A 51 -17.17 -3.06 -3.76
N ILE A 52 -18.17 -3.94 -3.67
CA ILE A 52 -17.99 -5.39 -3.73
C ILE A 52 -18.57 -5.83 -5.06
N SER A 53 -17.71 -6.27 -5.98
CA SER A 53 -18.13 -6.66 -7.33
C SER A 53 -17.51 -7.99 -7.74
N GLY A 54 -18.28 -8.79 -8.47
CA GLY A 54 -17.85 -10.12 -8.92
C GLY A 54 -18.05 -11.20 -7.86
N ILE A 55 -17.46 -12.38 -8.11
CA ILE A 55 -17.63 -13.56 -7.25
C ILE A 55 -16.83 -13.38 -5.96
N ILE A 56 -17.45 -13.64 -4.81
CA ILE A 56 -16.82 -13.58 -3.50
C ILE A 56 -16.10 -14.91 -3.24
N MET A 57 -14.79 -14.96 -3.41
CA MET A 57 -13.99 -16.15 -3.13
C MET A 57 -12.81 -15.83 -2.23
N GLY A 58 -12.40 -16.82 -1.44
CA GLY A 58 -11.18 -16.76 -0.65
C GLY A 58 -9.92 -16.87 -1.51
N GLY A 59 -8.82 -16.28 -1.03
CA GLY A 59 -7.50 -16.35 -1.65
C GLY A 59 -7.08 -15.10 -2.42
N GLU A 60 -5.87 -15.15 -2.96
CA GLU A 60 -5.30 -14.11 -3.80
C GLU A 60 -5.93 -14.16 -5.20
N THR A 61 -6.23 -12.99 -5.77
CA THR A 61 -6.68 -12.90 -7.17
C THR A 61 -5.46 -12.70 -8.07
N GLY A 62 -5.15 -13.69 -8.90
CA GLY A 62 -4.06 -13.63 -9.88
C GLY A 62 -4.19 -14.76 -10.89
N SER A 63 -3.87 -14.49 -12.16
CA SER A 63 -3.72 -15.55 -13.14
C SER A 63 -2.44 -16.32 -12.84
N PRO A 64 -2.39 -17.67 -12.92
CA PRO A 64 -1.16 -18.44 -12.76
C PRO A 64 -0.06 -18.04 -13.77
N LEU A 65 -0.42 -17.32 -14.84
CA LEU A 65 0.48 -16.77 -15.86
C LEU A 65 0.93 -15.32 -15.56
N SER A 66 0.54 -14.74 -14.43
CA SER A 66 0.88 -13.37 -14.04
C SER A 66 1.62 -13.37 -12.72
N ASP A 67 2.89 -12.96 -12.72
CA ASP A 67 3.71 -12.74 -11.51
C ASP A 67 3.18 -11.61 -10.59
N ARG A 68 2.01 -11.03 -10.93
CA ARG A 68 1.36 -9.94 -10.20
C ARG A 68 0.35 -10.51 -9.22
N LYS A 69 0.78 -10.81 -8.00
CA LYS A 69 -0.12 -11.08 -6.87
C LYS A 69 -0.88 -9.80 -6.53
N LYS A 70 -2.18 -9.77 -6.79
CA LYS A 70 -3.06 -8.70 -6.30
C LYS A 70 -3.77 -9.19 -5.05
N PRO A 71 -3.90 -8.35 -4.00
CA PRO A 71 -4.73 -8.68 -2.85
C PRO A 71 -6.13 -9.05 -3.33
N GLY A 72 -6.62 -10.20 -2.89
CA GLY A 72 -7.97 -10.66 -3.19
C GLY A 72 -9.04 -9.75 -2.59
N LEU A 73 -10.28 -9.93 -3.04
CA LEU A 73 -11.44 -9.14 -2.61
C LEU A 73 -11.54 -9.07 -1.08
N ILE A 74 -11.47 -10.23 -0.41
CA ILE A 74 -11.61 -10.32 1.06
C ILE A 74 -10.52 -9.52 1.77
N ALA A 75 -9.27 -9.64 1.34
CA ALA A 75 -8.15 -8.92 1.94
C ALA A 75 -8.34 -7.40 1.85
N ARG A 76 -8.78 -6.91 0.68
CA ARG A 76 -9.04 -5.48 0.46
C ARG A 76 -10.21 -4.96 1.31
N VAL A 77 -11.30 -5.71 1.37
CA VAL A 77 -12.48 -5.33 2.17
C VAL A 77 -12.12 -5.30 3.64
N ARG A 78 -11.40 -6.31 4.14
CA ARG A 78 -10.92 -6.36 5.52
C ARG A 78 -10.03 -5.17 5.85
N GLU A 79 -8.99 -4.90 5.04
CA GLU A 79 -8.08 -3.79 5.27
C GLU A 79 -8.82 -2.44 5.31
N ALA A 80 -9.77 -2.24 4.40
CA ALA A 80 -10.56 -1.01 4.36
C ALA A 80 -11.46 -0.84 5.59
N LEU A 81 -12.11 -1.91 6.05
CA LEU A 81 -12.93 -1.89 7.25
C LEU A 81 -12.08 -1.72 8.52
N ASP A 82 -10.93 -2.37 8.62
CA ASP A 82 -10.00 -2.24 9.73
C ASP A 82 -9.48 -0.79 9.83
N ARG A 83 -9.14 -0.17 8.69
CA ARG A 83 -8.74 1.24 8.64
C ARG A 83 -9.89 2.17 9.03
N ALA A 84 -11.10 1.91 8.51
CA ALA A 84 -12.29 2.70 8.85
C ALA A 84 -12.61 2.63 10.35
N ARG A 85 -12.45 1.46 10.97
CA ARG A 85 -12.66 1.26 12.40
C ARG A 85 -11.70 2.08 13.26
N GLN A 86 -10.49 2.32 12.79
CA GLN A 86 -9.47 3.10 13.49
C GLN A 86 -9.61 4.61 13.26
N ASP A 87 -10.36 5.03 12.24
CA ASP A 87 -10.55 6.43 11.89
C ASP A 87 -11.81 7.01 12.55
N ALA A 88 -11.62 7.82 13.59
CA ALA A 88 -12.71 8.46 14.31
C ALA A 88 -13.56 9.42 13.45
N GLN A 89 -13.08 9.84 12.28
CA GLN A 89 -13.85 10.68 11.35
C GLN A 89 -14.80 9.87 10.48
N VAL A 90 -14.62 8.54 10.35
CA VAL A 90 -15.54 7.69 9.60
C VAL A 90 -16.78 7.44 10.47
N LYS A 91 -17.92 7.99 10.07
CA LYS A 91 -19.18 7.91 10.83
C LYS A 91 -20.14 6.87 10.28
N ALA A 92 -19.95 6.44 9.04
CA ALA A 92 -20.76 5.42 8.40
C ALA A 92 -19.97 4.70 7.30
N VAL A 93 -20.46 3.51 6.93
CA VAL A 93 -19.94 2.71 5.83
C VAL A 93 -21.11 2.35 4.90
N VAL A 94 -20.92 2.54 3.60
CA VAL A 94 -21.84 2.15 2.54
C VAL A 94 -21.19 1.06 1.71
N LEU A 95 -21.76 -0.14 1.73
CA LEU A 95 -21.38 -1.24 0.84
C LEU A 95 -22.26 -1.20 -0.40
N ARG A 96 -21.67 -0.99 -1.57
CA ARG A 96 -22.33 -1.16 -2.86
C ARG A 96 -21.97 -2.54 -3.40
N VAL A 97 -22.97 -3.43 -3.44
CA VAL A 97 -22.76 -4.83 -3.80
C VAL A 97 -23.32 -5.10 -5.19
N ASN A 98 -22.48 -5.64 -6.05
CA ASN A 98 -22.82 -6.17 -7.37
C ASN A 98 -22.15 -7.55 -7.53
N SER A 99 -22.68 -8.54 -6.85
CA SER A 99 -22.11 -9.88 -6.77
C SER A 99 -23.19 -10.95 -6.97
N PRO A 100 -22.91 -12.03 -7.73
CA PRO A 100 -23.77 -13.21 -7.78
C PRO A 100 -23.63 -14.10 -6.53
N GLY A 101 -22.80 -13.71 -5.55
CA GLY A 101 -22.43 -14.53 -4.39
C GLY A 101 -21.06 -15.19 -4.58
N GLY A 102 -20.88 -16.35 -3.94
CA GLY A 102 -19.63 -17.11 -4.01
C GLY A 102 -19.46 -18.08 -2.83
N GLY A 103 -18.25 -18.15 -2.28
CA GLY A 103 -17.93 -19.01 -1.15
C GLY A 103 -18.65 -18.57 0.13
N VAL A 104 -19.32 -19.51 0.80
CA VAL A 104 -20.01 -19.27 2.07
C VAL A 104 -19.04 -18.76 3.13
N THR A 105 -17.89 -19.43 3.29
CA THR A 105 -16.83 -19.04 4.23
C THR A 105 -16.12 -17.74 3.86
N ALA A 106 -16.22 -17.31 2.61
CA ALA A 106 -15.67 -16.04 2.16
C ALA A 106 -16.61 -14.86 2.43
N SER A 107 -17.89 -15.14 2.67
CA SER A 107 -18.95 -14.16 2.86
C SER A 107 -19.29 -13.93 4.35
N ASP A 108 -19.03 -14.92 5.20
CA ASP A 108 -19.11 -14.83 6.67
C ASP A 108 -17.99 -13.94 7.24
#